data_AF-A0A7Z6XIE5-F1
#
_entry.id   AF-A0A7Z6XIE5-F1
#
_cell.length_a   1.000
_cell.length_b   1.000
_cell.length_c   1.000
_cell.angle_alpha   90.00
_cell.angle_beta   90.00
_cell.angle_gamma   90.00
#
_symmetry.space_group_name_H-M   'P 1'
#
loop_
_entity.id
_entity.type
_entity.pdbx_description
1 polymer ?
#
loop_
_entity_poly.entity_id
_entity_poly.type
_entity_poly.pdbx_seq_one_letter_code
_entity_poly.pdbx_strand_id
1 'polypeptide(L)'
;MKLAEARGEGLTLVIHQAKRDSGGFVTVQGTITNDSDQPRNSINWAGSESLLAAKNPNSVAGATLVDKEGKKRYYVLRDTESRCLCTTGIPPLVAGRSTPIFMQFPSPPSTTTEVDFTLPTFGTTSLKISG
;
A
#
# COMPACT_ATOMS: atom_id res chain seq x y z
N MET A 1 -11.98 9.91 -7.58
CA MET A 1 -11.14 9.70 -8.78
C MET A 1 -10.36 8.40 -8.60
N LYS A 2 -10.18 7.60 -9.66
CA LYS A 2 -9.40 6.36 -9.65
C LYS A 2 -8.09 6.63 -10.40
N LEU A 3 -6.96 6.50 -9.71
CA LEU A 3 -5.62 6.63 -10.30
C LEU A 3 -5.16 5.30 -10.89
N ALA A 4 -5.35 4.21 -10.14
CA ALA A 4 -5.01 2.86 -10.55
C ALA A 4 -5.87 1.85 -9.78
N GLU A 5 -5.80 0.60 -10.18
CA GLU A 5 -6.49 -0.51 -9.52
C GLU A 5 -5.64 -1.77 -9.57
N ALA A 6 -5.74 -2.56 -8.51
CA ALA A 6 -5.18 -3.89 -8.39
C ALA A 6 -6.25 -4.82 -7.82
N ARG A 7 -6.22 -6.10 -8.22
CA ARG A 7 -7.12 -7.13 -7.70
C ARG A 7 -6.33 -8.29 -7.12
N GLY A 8 -6.93 -9.00 -6.18
CA GLY A 8 -6.31 -10.16 -5.54
C GLY A 8 -7.27 -10.84 -4.59
N GLU A 9 -7.35 -12.17 -4.62
CA GLU A 9 -8.12 -12.98 -3.66
C GLU A 9 -9.61 -12.56 -3.48
N GLY A 10 -10.25 -12.02 -4.52
CA GLY A 10 -11.63 -11.52 -4.43
C GLY A 10 -11.75 -10.14 -3.78
N LEU A 11 -10.65 -9.40 -3.68
CA LEU A 11 -10.56 -8.01 -3.24
C LEU A 11 -10.20 -7.11 -4.43
N THR A 12 -10.75 -5.90 -4.43
CA THR A 12 -10.32 -4.80 -5.31
C THR A 12 -9.69 -3.69 -4.48
N LEU A 13 -8.46 -3.34 -4.80
CA LEU A 13 -7.78 -2.15 -4.31
C LEU A 13 -7.87 -1.06 -5.38
N VAL A 14 -8.54 0.05 -5.05
CA VAL A 14 -8.53 1.26 -5.86
C VAL A 14 -7.60 2.27 -5.23
N ILE A 15 -6.56 2.68 -5.97
CA ILE A 15 -5.68 3.78 -5.56
C ILE A 15 -6.31 5.09 -6.05
N HIS A 16 -6.46 6.04 -5.14
CA HIS A 16 -7.03 7.35 -5.44
C HIS A 16 -5.94 8.39 -5.71
N GLN A 17 -4.79 8.26 -5.03
CA GLN A 17 -3.73 9.25 -5.10
C GLN A 17 -2.37 8.63 -4.77
N ALA A 18 -1.33 9.11 -5.46
CA ALA A 18 0.07 9.02 -5.06
C ALA A 18 0.68 10.42 -5.17
N LYS A 19 0.94 11.07 -4.04
CA LYS A 19 1.33 12.49 -3.99
C LYS A 19 2.60 12.68 -3.18
N ARG A 20 3.53 13.47 -3.72
CA ARG A 20 4.68 14.00 -2.99
C ARG A 20 4.22 15.04 -1.97
N ASP A 21 4.88 15.06 -0.84
CA ASP A 21 4.79 16.17 0.11
C ASP A 21 6.13 16.90 0.24
N SER A 22 6.07 18.11 0.80
CA SER A 22 7.26 18.95 1.05
C SER A 22 8.21 18.36 2.09
N GLY A 23 7.80 17.30 2.81
CA GLY A 23 8.61 16.60 3.79
C GLY A 23 9.57 15.58 3.19
N GLY A 24 9.52 15.35 1.87
CA GLY A 24 10.37 14.36 1.20
C GLY A 24 9.77 12.96 1.22
N PHE A 25 8.44 12.87 1.23
CA PHE A 25 7.72 11.59 1.18
C PHE A 25 6.75 11.52 0.00
N VAL A 26 6.29 10.31 -0.29
CA VAL A 26 5.11 10.05 -1.14
C VAL A 26 4.05 9.40 -0.28
N THR A 27 2.86 9.98 -0.26
CA THR A 27 1.69 9.38 0.38
C THR A 27 0.80 8.76 -0.68
N VAL A 28 0.53 7.45 -0.53
CA VAL A 28 -0.41 6.70 -1.36
C VAL A 28 -1.69 6.48 -0.57
N GLN A 29 -2.83 6.84 -1.15
CA GLN A 29 -4.16 6.66 -0.55
C GLN A 29 -5.04 5.83 -1.46
N GLY A 30 -5.84 4.94 -0.86
CA GLY A 30 -6.71 4.05 -1.60
C GLY A 30 -7.84 3.49 -0.75
N THR A 31 -8.64 2.63 -1.37
CA THR A 31 -9.72 1.90 -0.75
C THR A 31 -9.64 0.44 -1.17
N ILE A 32 -9.67 -0.48 -0.20
CA ILE A 32 -9.82 -1.91 -0.46
C ILE A 32 -11.28 -2.28 -0.26
N THR A 33 -11.86 -3.01 -1.21
CA THR A 33 -13.22 -3.55 -1.14
C THR A 33 -13.18 -5.06 -1.24
N ASN A 34 -13.99 -5.75 -0.42
CA ASN A 34 -14.21 -7.18 -0.55
C ASN A 34 -15.37 -7.46 -1.51
N ASP A 35 -15.03 -7.91 -2.71
CA ASP A 35 -15.98 -8.24 -3.78
C ASP A 35 -16.40 -9.72 -3.75
N SER A 36 -15.87 -10.51 -2.81
CA SER A 36 -16.24 -11.91 -2.62
C SER A 36 -17.42 -12.08 -1.66
N ASP A 37 -17.92 -13.31 -1.57
CA ASP A 37 -19.00 -13.75 -0.70
C ASP A 37 -18.52 -14.17 0.70
N GLN A 38 -17.20 -14.25 0.92
CA GLN A 38 -16.59 -14.70 2.18
C GLN A 38 -15.79 -13.59 2.86
N PRO A 39 -15.61 -13.62 4.19
CA PRO A 39 -14.69 -12.71 4.87
C PRO A 39 -13.25 -12.87 4.36
N ARG A 40 -12.53 -11.75 4.26
CA ARG A 40 -11.11 -11.70 3.88
C ARG A 40 -10.27 -11.07 4.97
N ASN A 41 -9.20 -11.77 5.36
CA ASN A 41 -8.27 -11.32 6.39
C ASN A 41 -7.21 -10.41 5.78
N SER A 42 -6.82 -9.37 6.53
CA SER A 42 -5.79 -8.40 6.16
C SER A 42 -4.38 -8.82 6.60
N ILE A 43 -4.25 -9.94 7.32
CA ILE A 43 -2.99 -10.36 7.97
C ILE A 43 -1.82 -10.48 6.99
N ASN A 44 -2.07 -10.98 5.79
CA ASN A 44 -1.03 -11.21 4.78
C ASN A 44 -0.49 -9.92 4.17
N TRP A 45 -1.22 -8.80 4.25
CA TRP A 45 -0.84 -7.53 3.64
C TRP A 45 0.33 -6.84 4.38
N ALA A 46 0.60 -7.23 5.62
CA ALA A 46 1.76 -6.77 6.36
C ALA A 46 3.08 -7.29 5.76
N GLY A 47 3.02 -8.33 4.92
CA GLY A 47 4.19 -8.98 4.33
C GLY A 47 4.78 -10.07 5.24
N SER A 48 5.86 -10.69 4.77
CA SER A 48 6.46 -11.88 5.40
C SER A 48 7.65 -11.58 6.33
N GLU A 49 8.02 -10.31 6.49
CA GLU A 49 9.11 -9.93 7.40
C GLU A 49 8.62 -10.01 8.85
N SER A 50 9.22 -10.91 9.64
CA SER A 50 8.72 -11.26 10.97
C SER A 50 8.55 -10.06 11.91
N LEU A 51 9.54 -9.15 11.96
CA LEU A 51 9.51 -8.02 12.88
C LEU A 51 8.45 -6.99 12.46
N LEU A 52 8.36 -6.71 11.16
CA LEU A 52 7.33 -5.86 10.57
C LEU A 52 5.92 -6.41 10.84
N ALA A 53 5.68 -7.68 10.54
CA ALA A 53 4.39 -8.32 10.71
C ALA A 53 3.98 -8.37 12.19
N ALA A 54 4.93 -8.64 13.09
CA ALA A 54 4.68 -8.63 14.53
C ALA A 54 4.34 -7.23 15.07
N LYS A 55 4.97 -6.18 14.56
CA LYS A 55 4.74 -4.79 15.00
C LYS A 55 3.55 -4.12 14.32
N ASN A 56 3.12 -4.62 13.16
CA ASN A 56 2.05 -4.05 12.36
C ASN A 56 1.06 -5.14 11.92
N PRO A 57 0.42 -5.85 12.86
CA PRO A 57 -0.57 -6.85 12.50
C PRO A 57 -1.72 -6.19 11.73
N ASN A 58 -2.28 -6.91 10.76
CA ASN A 58 -3.46 -6.48 10.02
C ASN A 58 -3.27 -5.08 9.38
N SER A 59 -2.17 -4.90 8.66
CA SER A 59 -1.77 -3.61 8.10
C SER A 59 -1.41 -3.72 6.64
N VAL A 60 -1.23 -2.58 5.98
CA VAL A 60 -0.70 -2.49 4.61
C VAL A 60 0.82 -2.28 4.57
N ALA A 61 1.53 -2.64 5.65
CA ALA A 61 2.97 -2.37 5.82
C ALA A 61 3.86 -3.10 4.80
N GLY A 62 3.36 -4.17 4.18
CA GLY A 62 4.07 -4.94 3.15
C GLY A 62 4.06 -4.29 1.77
N ALA A 63 3.41 -3.13 1.61
CA ALA A 63 3.37 -2.43 0.33
C ALA A 63 4.76 -1.93 -0.10
N THR A 64 5.00 -1.90 -1.41
CA THR A 64 6.23 -1.35 -1.98
C THR A 64 5.96 -0.50 -3.22
N LEU A 65 6.89 0.43 -3.49
CA LEU A 65 6.98 1.14 -4.76
C LEU A 65 8.28 0.72 -5.45
N VAL A 66 8.25 0.51 -6.76
CA VAL A 66 9.44 0.21 -7.57
C VAL A 66 9.58 1.28 -8.64
N ASP A 67 10.65 2.06 -8.54
CA ASP A 67 11.15 2.91 -9.61
C ASP A 67 12.03 2.06 -10.53
N LYS A 68 11.51 1.74 -11.72
CA LYS A 68 12.23 0.93 -12.71
C LYS A 68 13.41 1.68 -13.33
N GLU A 69 13.27 2.98 -13.56
CA GLU A 69 14.30 3.82 -14.17
C GLU A 69 15.45 4.04 -13.18
N GLY A 70 15.11 4.41 -11.96
CA GLY A 70 16.05 4.55 -10.84
C GLY A 70 16.54 3.22 -10.27
N LYS A 71 16.01 2.08 -10.75
CA LYS A 71 16.34 0.71 -10.31
C LYS A 71 16.25 0.53 -8.80
N LYS A 72 15.27 1.17 -8.17
CA LYS A 72 15.14 1.24 -6.71
C LYS A 72 13.76 0.81 -6.24
N ARG A 73 13.74 0.00 -5.18
CA ARG A 73 12.54 -0.35 -4.43
C ARG A 73 12.46 0.48 -3.16
N TYR A 74 11.26 0.99 -2.88
CA TYR A 74 10.91 1.76 -1.70
C TYR A 74 9.90 0.97 -0.87
N TYR A 75 10.10 0.98 0.44
CA TYR A 75 9.23 0.34 1.41
C TYR A 75 8.48 1.40 2.20
N VAL A 76 7.35 1.03 2.77
CA VAL A 76 6.60 1.89 3.70
C VAL A 76 7.54 2.35 4.82
N LEU A 77 7.48 3.65 5.16
CA LEU A 77 8.24 4.25 6.25
C LEU A 77 7.94 3.58 7.58
N ARG A 78 8.96 3.50 8.43
CA ARG A 78 8.85 2.90 9.77
C ARG A 78 9.66 3.70 10.77
N ASP A 79 9.22 3.69 12.03
CA ASP A 79 10.02 4.19 13.14
C ASP A 79 11.09 3.18 13.57
N THR A 80 11.88 3.55 14.58
CA THR A 80 12.94 2.70 15.15
C THR A 80 12.41 1.44 15.85
N GLU A 81 11.10 1.37 16.11
CA GLU A 81 10.42 0.21 16.69
C GLU A 81 9.72 -0.65 15.62
N SER A 82 9.99 -0.37 14.35
CA SER A 82 9.38 -1.02 13.17
C SER A 82 7.89 -0.80 13.01
N ARG A 83 7.28 0.21 13.66
CA ARG A 83 5.88 0.59 13.39
C ARG A 83 5.81 1.38 12.09
N CYS A 84 4.93 0.98 11.18
CA CYS A 84 4.77 1.62 9.89
C CYS A 84 4.06 2.97 10.02
N LEU A 85 4.35 3.86 9.08
CA LEU A 85 3.51 5.03 8.81
C LEU A 85 2.48 4.67 7.74
N CYS A 86 1.53 3.84 8.15
CA CYS A 86 0.48 3.29 7.28
C CYS A 86 -0.76 2.90 8.08
N THR A 87 -1.84 2.52 7.39
CA THR A 87 -3.04 1.98 8.04
C THR A 87 -2.75 0.61 8.67
N THR A 88 -3.04 0.47 9.96
CA THR A 88 -2.89 -0.74 10.77
C THR A 88 -4.21 -1.12 11.43
N GLY A 89 -4.28 -2.30 12.04
CA GLY A 89 -5.47 -2.73 12.79
C GLY A 89 -6.71 -2.92 11.91
N ILE A 90 -6.51 -3.21 10.62
CA ILE A 90 -7.59 -3.40 9.64
C ILE A 90 -8.34 -4.68 10.02
N PRO A 91 -9.60 -4.60 10.49
CA PRO A 91 -10.36 -5.80 10.82
C PRO A 91 -10.60 -6.65 9.56
N PRO A 92 -10.91 -7.94 9.69
CA PRO A 92 -11.34 -8.75 8.56
C PRO A 92 -12.48 -8.05 7.78
N LEU A 93 -12.33 -7.93 6.46
CA LEU A 93 -13.37 -7.33 5.62
C LEU A 93 -14.43 -8.39 5.33
N VAL A 94 -15.64 -8.19 5.82
CA VAL A 94 -16.79 -9.00 5.42
C VAL A 94 -17.24 -8.64 4.00
N ALA A 95 -18.01 -9.52 3.35
CA ALA A 95 -18.48 -9.35 1.98
C ALA A 95 -19.12 -7.98 1.72
N GLY A 96 -18.76 -7.34 0.61
CA GLY A 96 -19.28 -6.05 0.17
C GLY A 96 -18.81 -4.83 0.98
N ARG A 97 -17.91 -5.01 1.97
CA ARG A 97 -17.38 -3.88 2.76
C ARG A 97 -16.08 -3.36 2.17
N SER A 98 -15.85 -2.07 2.42
CA SER A 98 -14.64 -1.36 2.04
C SER A 98 -13.95 -0.76 3.26
N THR A 99 -12.62 -0.64 3.18
CA THR A 99 -11.81 0.11 4.15
C THR A 99 -10.91 1.10 3.43
N PRO A 100 -10.87 2.38 3.85
CA PRO A 100 -9.85 3.31 3.37
C PRO A 100 -8.49 2.90 3.92
N ILE A 101 -7.44 3.17 3.16
CA ILE A 101 -6.05 2.92 3.55
C ILE A 101 -5.15 4.09 3.13
N PHE A 102 -4.04 4.23 3.83
CA PHE A 102 -2.91 5.05 3.42
C PHE A 102 -1.59 4.35 3.72
N MET A 103 -0.57 4.68 2.94
CA MET A 103 0.82 4.25 3.11
C MET A 103 1.74 5.43 2.78
N GLN A 104 2.75 5.70 3.61
CA GLN A 104 3.77 6.70 3.32
C GLN A 104 5.11 6.05 3.01
N PHE A 105 5.78 6.53 1.96
CA PHE A 105 7.07 6.04 1.47
C PHE A 105 8.08 7.19 1.44
N PRO A 106 9.40 6.91 1.53
CA PRO A 106 10.40 7.89 1.11
C PRO A 106 10.13 8.31 -0.35
N SER A 107 10.24 9.61 -0.64
CA SER A 107 10.03 10.09 -2.01
C SER A 107 11.14 9.54 -2.94
N PRO A 108 10.79 9.00 -4.12
CA PRO A 108 11.77 8.79 -5.19
C PRO A 108 12.44 10.11 -5.62
N PRO A 109 13.48 10.12 -6.48
CA PRO A 109 13.95 11.36 -7.12
C PRO A 109 12.80 12.15 -7.76
N SER A 110 12.88 13.48 -7.80
CA SER A 110 11.83 14.33 -8.39
C SER A 110 11.59 14.05 -9.88
N THR A 111 12.57 13.46 -10.57
CA THR A 111 12.48 13.02 -11.96
C THR A 111 11.63 11.77 -12.14
N THR A 112 11.43 10.97 -11.09
CA THR A 112 10.60 9.75 -11.15
C THR A 112 9.12 10.15 -11.16
N THR A 113 8.46 9.99 -12.30
CA THR A 113 7.04 10.34 -12.45
C THR A 113 6.10 9.15 -12.37
N GLU A 114 6.63 7.93 -12.43
CA GLU A 114 5.87 6.68 -12.39
C GLU A 114 6.61 5.63 -11.56
N VAL A 115 5.85 4.84 -10.80
CA VAL A 115 6.36 3.71 -10.01
C VAL A 115 5.38 2.54 -10.10
N ASP A 116 5.90 1.32 -10.02
CA ASP A 116 5.05 0.14 -9.82
C ASP A 116 4.72 0.00 -8.34
N PHE A 117 3.43 -0.11 -8.01
CA PHE A 117 2.94 -0.38 -6.69
C PHE A 117 2.61 -1.87 -6.52
N THR A 118 3.00 -2.42 -5.38
CA THR A 118 2.55 -3.74 -4.94
C THR A 118 2.05 -3.69 -3.50
N LEU A 119 1.06 -4.54 -3.22
CA LEU A 119 0.63 -4.92 -1.88
C LEU A 119 0.51 -6.46 -1.88
N PRO A 120 0.99 -7.18 -0.85
CA PRO A 120 0.90 -8.63 -0.83
C PRO A 120 -0.55 -9.10 -1.06
N THR A 121 -0.71 -10.23 -1.76
CA THR A 121 -2.00 -10.82 -2.23
C THR A 121 -2.67 -10.09 -3.41
N PHE A 122 -2.25 -8.88 -3.77
CA PHE A 122 -2.76 -8.16 -4.94
C PHE A 122 -1.79 -8.25 -6.14
N GLY A 123 -2.34 -8.08 -7.34
CA GLY A 123 -1.53 -7.82 -8.53
C GLY A 123 -0.79 -6.48 -8.47
N THR A 124 0.26 -6.35 -9.28
CA THR A 124 1.01 -5.09 -9.45
C THR A 124 0.22 -4.09 -10.30
N THR A 125 0.32 -2.80 -9.99
CA THR A 125 -0.26 -1.72 -10.79
C THR A 125 0.67 -0.51 -10.82
N SER A 126 0.69 0.25 -11.92
CA SER A 126 1.58 1.42 -12.05
C SER A 126 0.87 2.69 -11.58
N LEU A 127 1.58 3.52 -10.81
CA LEU A 127 1.09 4.77 -10.23
C LEU A 127 1.86 5.95 -10.79
N LYS A 128 1.15 6.93 -11.34
CA LYS A 128 1.71 8.25 -11.59
C LYS A 128 1.84 9.01 -10.27
N ILE A 129 3.02 9.54 -10.00
CA ILE A 129 3.29 10.39 -8.84
C ILE A 129 3.02 11.84 -9.24
N SER A 130 2.32 12.56 -8.37
CA SER A 130 2.03 13.99 -8.52
C SER A 130 2.62 14.80 -7.38
N GLY A 131 2.75 16.12 -7.57
CA GLY A 131 3.35 17.02 -6.59
C GLY A 131 4.84 17.16 -6.79
#